data_AF-A0A7Y5W6H1-F1
#
_entry.id   AF-A0A7Y5W6H1-F1
#
_cell.length_a   1.000
_cell.length_b   1.000
_cell.length_c   1.000
_cell.angle_alpha   90.00
_cell.angle_beta   90.00
_cell.angle_gamma   90.00
#
_symmetry.space_group_name_H-M   'P 1'
#
loop_
_entity.id
_entity.type
_entity.pdbx_description
1 polymer ?
#
loop_
_entity_poly.entity_id
_entity_poly.type
_entity_poly.pdbx_seq_one_letter_code
_entity_poly.pdbx_strand_id
1 'polypeptide(L)'
;MPEQPGFWTEEFDVAELPGGGLLAVYRTNDVQNHPRQQNVIAKKGDTWEPGPVTDAPFPYSGHPEVLATKEGLVMHIATSGTSWTADTGKTWATLEGVPGSAYYPRSVQLDDGTIMVVGHVGGDDPYGVPDQSIVMDTYTITVTKNGDQR
;
A
#
# COMPACT_ATOMS: atom_id res chain seq x y z
N MET A 1 9.95 20.10 16.16
CA MET A 1 10.17 19.19 15.01
C MET A 1 10.22 17.79 15.58
N PRO A 2 9.41 16.83 15.11
CA PRO A 2 9.69 15.43 15.42
C PRO A 2 11.11 15.11 14.94
N GLU A 3 11.87 14.40 15.75
CA GLU A 3 13.20 13.92 15.39
C GLU A 3 13.10 13.16 14.05
N GLN A 4 13.92 13.52 13.07
CA GLN A 4 13.98 12.75 11.83
C GLN A 4 14.58 11.39 12.18
N PRO A 5 13.95 10.27 11.80
CA PRO A 5 14.33 8.94 12.26
C PRO A 5 15.68 8.42 11.69
N GLY A 6 16.56 9.30 11.19
CA GLY A 6 17.90 8.95 10.71
C GLY A 6 17.93 8.34 9.31
N PHE A 7 16.78 8.15 8.68
CA PHE A 7 16.61 7.68 7.30
C PHE A 7 15.71 8.62 6.50
N TRP A 8 15.84 8.59 5.16
CA TRP A 8 15.07 9.42 4.24
C TRP A 8 14.17 8.57 3.35
N THR A 9 13.12 9.21 2.83
CA THR A 9 12.12 8.60 1.95
C THR A 9 12.01 9.42 0.67
N GLU A 10 11.90 8.75 -0.46
CA GLU A 10 11.72 9.36 -1.79
C GLU A 10 10.38 8.96 -2.44
N GLU A 11 9.85 7.80 -2.07
CA GLU A 11 8.65 7.21 -2.64
C GLU A 11 7.67 6.85 -1.54
N PHE A 12 6.43 7.26 -1.73
CA PHE A 12 5.33 7.01 -0.81
C PHE A 12 4.02 6.97 -1.56
N ASP A 13 3.01 6.41 -0.91
CA ASP A 13 1.64 6.48 -1.35
C ASP A 13 0.69 6.61 -0.15
N VAL A 14 -0.53 7.08 -0.40
CA VAL A 14 -1.50 7.40 0.66
C VAL A 14 -2.89 6.88 0.32
N ALA A 15 -3.56 6.34 1.33
CA ALA A 15 -4.97 5.97 1.27
C ALA A 15 -5.79 6.92 2.16
N GLU A 16 -6.87 7.48 1.61
CA GLU A 16 -7.81 8.28 2.42
C GLU A 16 -8.65 7.37 3.31
N LEU A 17 -8.69 7.71 4.59
CA LEU A 17 -9.39 6.98 5.64
C LEU A 17 -10.80 7.56 5.85
N PRO A 18 -11.73 6.78 6.44
CA PRO A 18 -12.98 7.33 6.94
C PRO A 18 -12.73 8.54 7.86
N GLY A 19 -13.38 9.67 7.56
CA GLY A 19 -13.17 10.93 8.27
C GLY A 19 -12.09 11.85 7.66
N GLY A 20 -11.47 11.46 6.54
CA GLY A 20 -10.58 12.31 5.73
C GLY A 20 -9.13 12.38 6.22
N GLY A 21 -8.76 11.56 7.21
CA GLY A 21 -7.35 11.31 7.52
C GLY A 21 -6.68 10.50 6.41
N LEU A 22 -5.35 10.41 6.44
CA LEU A 22 -4.58 9.63 5.47
C LEU A 22 -3.79 8.55 6.19
N LEU A 23 -3.72 7.35 5.63
CA LEU A 23 -2.71 6.34 5.98
C LEU A 23 -1.64 6.39 4.88
N ALA A 24 -0.41 6.75 5.26
CA ALA A 24 0.72 6.81 4.35
C ALA A 24 1.65 5.62 4.57
N VAL A 25 2.20 5.08 3.48
CA VAL A 25 3.28 4.08 3.50
C VAL A 25 4.44 4.62 2.68
N TYR A 26 5.64 4.51 3.24
CA TYR A 26 6.88 5.07 2.73
C TYR A 26 7.87 3.97 2.38
N ARG A 27 8.57 4.10 1.26
CA ARG A 27 9.87 3.45 1.01
C ARG A 27 10.94 4.19 1.78
N THR A 28 11.84 3.47 2.44
CA THR A 28 13.04 4.07 3.03
C THR A 28 14.30 3.63 2.29
N ASN A 29 15.38 4.38 2.48
CA ASN A 29 16.71 4.00 2.03
C ASN A 29 17.38 2.94 2.93
N ASP A 30 16.83 2.63 4.10
CA ASP A 30 17.30 1.54 4.97
C ASP A 30 16.52 0.25 4.66
N VAL A 31 16.84 -0.35 3.51
CA VAL A 31 16.17 -1.54 2.99
C VAL A 31 16.33 -2.79 3.87
N GLN A 32 17.28 -2.78 4.81
CA GLN A 32 17.60 -3.95 5.64
C GLN A 32 16.86 -3.93 6.97
N ASN A 33 16.82 -2.78 7.65
CA ASN A 33 16.23 -2.71 8.99
C ASN A 33 14.81 -2.11 8.98
N HIS A 34 14.57 -1.13 8.10
CA HIS A 34 13.35 -0.34 8.10
C HIS A 34 12.80 -0.14 6.68
N PRO A 35 12.67 -1.19 5.85
CA PRO A 35 12.39 -1.06 4.42
C PRO A 35 11.11 -0.27 4.12
N ARG A 36 10.13 -0.35 5.04
CA ARG A 36 8.87 0.39 4.98
C ARG A 36 8.53 1.02 6.30
N GLN A 37 8.03 2.24 6.21
CA GLN A 37 7.48 2.98 7.34
C GLN A 37 6.06 3.40 7.01
N GLN A 38 5.27 3.71 8.02
CA GLN A 38 3.92 4.23 7.86
C GLN A 38 3.61 5.27 8.93
N ASN A 39 2.62 6.11 8.67
CA ASN A 39 1.96 6.89 9.70
C ASN A 39 0.50 7.18 9.32
N VAL A 40 -0.27 7.54 10.35
CA VAL A 40 -1.60 8.10 10.19
C VAL A 40 -1.49 9.62 10.28
N ILE A 41 -2.04 10.30 9.29
CA ILE A 41 -2.04 11.75 9.20
C ILE A 41 -3.48 12.23 9.43
N ALA A 42 -3.73 12.87 10.56
CA ALA A 42 -5.08 13.27 10.95
C ALA A 42 -5.49 14.57 10.26
N LYS A 43 -6.70 14.61 9.71
CA LYS A 43 -7.30 15.85 9.20
C LYS A 43 -7.67 16.78 10.36
N LYS A 44 -7.23 18.03 10.28
CA LYS A 44 -7.55 19.10 11.22
C LYS A 44 -8.00 20.34 10.48
N GLY A 45 -9.32 20.52 10.38
CA GLY A 45 -9.92 21.55 9.53
C GLY A 45 -9.49 21.35 8.07
N ASP A 46 -8.82 22.35 7.52
CA ASP A 46 -8.28 22.36 6.16
C ASP A 46 -6.81 21.92 6.08
N THR A 47 -6.26 21.39 7.17
CA THR A 47 -4.86 20.95 7.28
C THR A 47 -4.76 19.49 7.72
N TRP A 48 -3.53 18.99 7.71
CA TRP A 48 -3.18 17.63 8.11
C TRP A 48 -2.04 17.67 9.13
N GLU A 49 -2.21 16.95 10.24
CA GLU A 49 -1.16 16.79 11.24
C GLU A 49 -0.62 15.35 11.23
N PRO A 50 0.68 15.14 11.04
CA PRO A 50 1.27 13.82 11.03
C PRO A 50 1.28 13.21 12.44
N GLY A 51 0.82 11.97 12.55
CA GLY A 51 1.04 11.14 13.72
C GLY A 51 2.46 10.54 13.75
N PRO A 52 2.74 9.69 14.76
CA PRO A 52 4.00 8.97 14.87
C PRO A 52 4.29 8.11 13.64
N VAL A 53 5.56 8.07 13.24
CA VAL A 53 6.06 7.20 12.17
C VAL A 53 6.50 5.87 12.81
N THR A 54 6.06 4.75 12.24
CA THR A 54 6.35 3.40 12.72
C THR A 54 6.72 2.48 11.57
N ASP A 55 7.39 1.37 11.85
CA ASP A 55 7.60 0.31 10.85
C ASP A 55 6.26 -0.19 10.28
N ALA A 56 6.23 -0.40 8.97
CA ALA A 56 5.19 -1.18 8.32
C ALA A 56 5.73 -2.61 8.09
N PRO A 57 4.92 -3.67 8.27
CA PRO A 57 5.41 -5.05 8.31
C PRO A 57 5.67 -5.64 6.92
N PHE A 58 6.07 -4.82 5.94
CA PHE A 58 6.27 -5.25 4.56
C PHE A 58 7.77 -5.30 4.23
N PRO A 59 8.20 -6.30 3.44
CA PRO A 59 9.57 -6.32 2.95
C PRO A 59 9.83 -5.15 1.99
N TYR A 60 11.11 -4.96 1.67
CA TYR A 60 11.48 -4.08 0.57
C TYR A 60 10.84 -4.57 -0.74
N SER A 61 10.18 -3.63 -1.42
CA SER A 61 9.70 -3.76 -2.79
C SER A 61 9.87 -2.38 -3.46
N GLY A 62 9.44 -2.20 -4.70
CA GLY A 62 9.57 -0.93 -5.42
C GLY A 62 8.74 0.23 -4.85
N HIS A 63 8.00 0.95 -5.68
CA HIS A 63 7.04 1.95 -5.23
C HIS A 63 6.00 1.31 -4.27
N PRO A 64 5.74 1.90 -3.09
CA PRO A 64 4.65 1.44 -2.23
C PRO A 64 3.30 1.84 -2.84
N GLU A 65 2.34 0.92 -2.90
CA GLU A 65 0.99 1.21 -3.38
C GLU A 65 -0.02 0.90 -2.28
N VAL A 66 -0.90 1.86 -1.99
CA VAL A 66 -1.98 1.70 -1.01
C VAL A 66 -3.34 2.09 -1.58
N LEU A 67 -4.34 1.23 -1.35
CA LEU A 67 -5.69 1.42 -1.87
C LEU A 67 -6.71 1.39 -0.73
N ALA A 68 -7.44 2.48 -0.53
CA ALA A 68 -8.67 2.45 0.25
C ALA A 68 -9.78 1.80 -0.60
N THR A 69 -10.36 0.72 -0.09
CA THR A 69 -11.41 -0.02 -0.79
C THR A 69 -12.80 0.40 -0.32
N LYS A 70 -13.80 0.19 -1.18
CA LYS A 70 -15.24 0.44 -0.92
C LYS A 70 -15.79 -0.46 0.19
N GLU A 71 -15.15 -1.58 0.46
CA GLU A 71 -15.45 -2.51 1.55
C GLU A 71 -14.95 -2.01 2.92
N GLY A 72 -14.23 -0.87 2.95
CA GLY A 72 -13.73 -0.25 4.17
C GLY A 72 -12.39 -0.82 4.65
N LEU A 73 -11.66 -1.52 3.78
CA LEU A 73 -10.29 -1.95 4.03
C LEU A 73 -9.32 -0.95 3.41
N VAL A 74 -8.08 -0.95 3.91
CA VAL A 74 -6.94 -0.40 3.15
C VAL A 74 -6.03 -1.55 2.78
N MET A 75 -5.63 -1.63 1.51
CA MET A 75 -4.68 -2.62 1.03
C MET A 75 -3.31 -1.98 0.81
N HIS A 76 -2.26 -2.78 0.97
CA HIS A 76 -0.91 -2.52 0.48
C HIS A 76 -0.59 -3.58 -0.59
N ILE A 77 -0.35 -3.13 -1.81
CA ILE A 77 -0.17 -4.00 -2.99
C ILE A 77 1.30 -3.98 -3.40
N ALA A 78 1.94 -5.15 -3.48
CA ALA A 78 3.36 -5.23 -3.82
C ALA A 78 3.71 -6.53 -4.56
N THR A 79 4.91 -6.55 -5.14
CA THR A 79 5.52 -7.74 -5.77
C THR A 79 5.68 -8.90 -4.79
N SER A 80 5.84 -8.60 -3.49
CA SER A 80 5.93 -9.58 -2.41
C SER A 80 4.58 -10.14 -1.95
N GLY A 81 3.48 -9.70 -2.56
CA GLY A 81 2.12 -10.04 -2.14
C GLY A 81 1.32 -8.82 -1.70
N THR A 82 0.01 -9.03 -1.53
CA THR A 82 -0.93 -8.00 -1.07
C THR A 82 -1.25 -8.22 0.41
N SER A 83 -1.29 -7.13 1.18
CA SER A 83 -1.73 -7.13 2.58
C SER A 83 -2.89 -6.16 2.76
N TRP A 84 -3.68 -6.33 3.82
CA TRP A 84 -4.80 -5.46 4.14
C TRP A 84 -4.87 -5.13 5.62
N THR A 85 -5.48 -3.99 5.94
CA THR A 85 -5.80 -3.55 7.29
C THR A 85 -7.25 -3.10 7.35
N ALA A 86 -7.92 -3.42 8.46
CA ALA A 86 -9.26 -2.92 8.80
C ALA A 86 -9.24 -1.95 10.00
N ASP A 87 -8.05 -1.69 10.56
CA ASP A 87 -7.89 -0.95 11.81
C ASP A 87 -6.94 0.26 11.65
N THR A 88 -6.90 0.82 10.43
CA THR A 88 -6.13 2.02 10.11
C THR A 88 -4.62 1.78 10.25
N GLY A 89 -4.15 0.62 9.79
CA GLY A 89 -2.73 0.27 9.76
C GLY A 89 -2.15 -0.17 11.10
N LYS A 90 -2.97 -0.39 12.15
CA LYS A 90 -2.45 -0.92 13.43
C LYS A 90 -2.04 -2.38 13.30
N THR A 91 -2.80 -3.15 12.53
CA THR A 91 -2.48 -4.52 12.15
C THR A 91 -2.68 -4.73 10.66
N TRP A 92 -1.88 -5.62 10.10
CA TRP A 92 -1.92 -6.00 8.70
C TRP A 92 -1.99 -7.52 8.59
N ALA A 93 -2.81 -8.01 7.67
CA ALA A 93 -2.93 -9.42 7.32
C ALA A 93 -2.67 -9.62 5.83
N THR A 94 -2.11 -10.77 5.45
CA THR A 94 -1.94 -11.14 4.05
C THR A 94 -3.30 -11.35 3.40
N LEU A 95 -3.49 -10.84 2.18
CA LEU A 95 -4.63 -11.18 1.34
C LEU A 95 -4.32 -12.49 0.60
N GLU A 96 -5.01 -13.56 0.97
CA GLU A 96 -4.84 -14.86 0.33
C GLU A 96 -5.51 -14.91 -1.05
N GLY A 97 -5.01 -15.78 -1.94
CA GLY A 97 -5.62 -16.02 -3.25
C GLY A 97 -5.30 -14.98 -4.33
N VAL A 98 -4.51 -13.95 -4.02
CA VAL A 98 -4.02 -12.95 -4.99
C VAL A 98 -2.49 -13.03 -5.07
N PRO A 99 -1.89 -13.20 -6.26
CA PRO A 99 -0.44 -13.16 -6.40
C PRO A 99 0.13 -11.77 -6.09
N GLY A 100 1.45 -11.68 -5.89
CA GLY A 100 2.13 -10.39 -5.88
C GLY A 100 1.96 -9.68 -7.22
N SER A 101 1.91 -8.34 -7.19
CA SER A 101 1.76 -7.52 -8.39
C SER A 101 3.02 -7.52 -9.25
N ALA A 102 2.92 -6.97 -10.46
CA ALA A 102 4.09 -6.47 -11.19
C ALA A 102 4.78 -5.30 -10.44
N TYR A 103 5.98 -4.92 -10.89
CA TYR A 103 6.81 -3.92 -10.21
C TYR A 103 6.27 -2.49 -10.41
N TYR A 104 6.44 -1.65 -9.39
CA TYR A 104 5.85 -0.30 -9.29
C TYR A 104 4.34 -0.28 -9.57
N PRO A 105 3.53 -1.00 -8.75
CA PRO A 105 2.10 -1.08 -8.99
C PRO A 105 1.41 0.27 -8.77
N ARG A 106 0.31 0.48 -9.51
CA ARG A 106 -0.72 1.48 -9.24
C ARG A 106 -2.08 0.82 -9.37
N SER A 107 -3.02 1.20 -8.52
CA SER A 107 -4.31 0.54 -8.45
C SER A 107 -5.49 1.51 -8.36
N VAL A 108 -6.64 1.00 -8.77
CA VAL A 108 -7.93 1.67 -8.61
C VAL A 108 -9.02 0.63 -8.41
N GLN A 109 -10.01 0.94 -7.58
CA GLN A 109 -11.23 0.15 -7.50
C GLN A 109 -12.35 0.80 -8.32
N LEU A 110 -12.89 0.04 -9.27
CA LEU A 110 -13.98 0.46 -10.16
C LEU A 110 -15.34 0.45 -9.44
N ASP A 111 -16.36 0.93 -10.14
CA ASP A 111 -17.74 1.00 -9.64
C ASP A 111 -18.42 -0.36 -9.44
N ASP A 112 -18.00 -1.37 -10.18
CA ASP A 112 -18.45 -2.76 -10.02
C ASP A 112 -17.70 -3.52 -8.90
N GLY A 113 -16.77 -2.86 -8.20
CA GLY A 113 -15.95 -3.46 -7.15
C GLY A 113 -14.67 -4.13 -7.65
N THR A 114 -14.44 -4.18 -8.97
CA THR A 114 -13.18 -4.69 -9.54
C THR A 114 -12.01 -3.81 -9.14
N ILE A 115 -10.99 -4.41 -8.57
CA ILE A 115 -9.69 -3.78 -8.33
C ILE A 115 -8.82 -4.06 -9.54
N MET A 116 -8.40 -3.00 -10.23
CA MET A 116 -7.40 -3.06 -11.29
C MET A 116 -6.04 -2.69 -10.70
N VAL A 117 -5.02 -3.50 -10.99
CA VAL A 117 -3.63 -3.22 -10.63
C VAL A 117 -2.81 -3.23 -11.90
N VAL A 118 -2.18 -2.11 -12.21
CA VAL A 118 -1.22 -2.02 -13.31
C VAL A 118 0.19 -1.91 -12.74
N GLY A 119 1.15 -2.57 -13.37
CA GLY A 119 2.55 -2.48 -13.00
C GLY A 119 3.41 -2.89 -14.18
N HIS A 120 4.73 -2.76 -14.06
CA HIS A 120 5.63 -3.08 -15.16
C HIS A 120 6.39 -4.38 -14.96
N VAL A 121 6.61 -5.07 -16.08
CA VAL A 121 7.54 -6.19 -16.18
C VAL A 121 8.96 -5.66 -16.14
N GLY A 122 9.82 -6.30 -15.35
CA GLY A 122 11.18 -5.85 -15.05
C GLY A 122 11.29 -5.15 -13.69
N GLY A 123 12.37 -4.40 -13.52
CA GLY A 123 12.72 -3.64 -12.33
C GLY A 123 13.42 -2.33 -12.69
N ASP A 124 14.32 -1.88 -11.82
CA ASP A 124 15.29 -0.81 -12.09
C ASP A 124 16.39 -1.28 -13.08
N ASP A 125 15.97 -1.95 -14.17
CA ASP A 125 16.85 -2.59 -15.14
C ASP A 125 17.42 -1.57 -16.13
N PRO A 126 18.65 -1.80 -16.64
CA PRO A 126 19.19 -1.01 -17.75
C PRO A 126 18.32 -1.11 -19.01
N TYR A 127 18.31 -0.02 -19.79
CA TYR A 127 17.59 0.04 -21.06
C TYR A 127 18.00 -1.10 -22.00
N GLY A 128 17.00 -1.78 -22.56
CA GLY A 128 17.19 -2.85 -23.56
C GLY A 128 17.54 -4.22 -22.98
N VAL A 129 17.50 -4.41 -21.65
CA VAL A 129 17.77 -5.70 -21.01
C VAL A 129 16.51 -6.57 -20.93
N PRO A 130 15.44 -6.18 -20.19
CA PRO A 130 14.15 -6.85 -20.29
C PRO A 130 13.29 -6.26 -21.41
N ASP A 131 12.38 -7.08 -21.95
CA ASP A 131 11.24 -6.60 -22.74
C ASP A 131 10.22 -5.96 -21.80
N GLN A 132 10.45 -4.68 -21.48
CA GLN A 132 9.60 -3.94 -20.55
C GLN A 132 8.21 -3.73 -21.15
N SER A 133 7.21 -4.07 -20.36
CA SER A 133 5.80 -3.85 -20.70
C SER A 133 5.02 -3.47 -19.45
N ILE A 134 3.89 -2.80 -19.66
CA ILE A 134 2.90 -2.60 -18.60
C ILE A 134 1.90 -3.74 -18.69
N VAL A 135 1.71 -4.43 -17.56
CA VAL A 135 0.75 -5.52 -17.40
C VAL A 135 -0.33 -5.11 -16.41
N MET A 136 -1.43 -5.84 -16.44
CA MET A 136 -2.59 -5.55 -15.61
C MET A 136 -3.14 -6.84 -15.03
N ASP A 137 -3.39 -6.81 -13.72
CA ASP A 137 -4.17 -7.80 -13.00
C ASP A 137 -5.50 -7.18 -12.57
N THR A 138 -6.54 -8.02 -12.49
CA THR A 138 -7.86 -7.62 -11.98
C THR A 138 -8.42 -8.67 -11.04
N TYR A 139 -8.98 -8.24 -9.92
CA TYR A 139 -9.64 -9.12 -8.97
C TYR A 139 -10.73 -8.37 -8.19
N THR A 140 -11.63 -9.10 -7.57
CA THR A 140 -12.59 -8.56 -6.59
C THR A 140 -12.26 -9.11 -5.22
N ILE A 141 -12.70 -8.42 -4.17
CA ILE A 141 -12.56 -8.88 -2.79
C ILE A 141 -13.94 -9.08 -2.16
N THR A 142 -14.01 -9.92 -1.14
CA THR A 142 -15.22 -10.12 -0.35
C THR A 142 -14.83 -10.13 1.12
N VAL A 143 -15.56 -9.35 1.92
CA VAL A 143 -15.34 -9.27 3.37
C VAL A 143 -16.37 -10.13 4.08
N THR A 144 -15.89 -11.18 4.76
CA THR A 144 -16.73 -12.00 5.63
C THR A 144 -16.52 -11.57 7.07
N LYS A 145 -17.57 -11.10 7.73
CA LYS A 145 -17.52 -10.80 9.16
C LYS A 145 -17.83 -12.08 9.94
N ASN A 146 -17.11 -12.31 11.04
CA ASN A 146 -17.40 -13.43 11.96
C ASN A 146 -18.82 -13.24 12.53
N GLY A 147 -19.80 -13.92 11.91
CA GLY A 147 -21.23 -13.76 12.17
C GLY A 147 -22.13 -13.99 10.95
N ASP A 148 -21.59 -13.92 9.73
CA ASP A 148 -22.35 -14.06 8.47
C ASP A 148 -22.37 -15.49 7.90
N GLN A 149 -21.78 -16.47 8.59
CA GLN A 149 -22.02 -17.88 8.29
C GLN A 149 -23.30 -18.35 8.99
N ARG A 150 -24.42 -18.30 8.25
CA ARG A 150 -25.63 -19.08 8.53
C ARG A 150 -25.88 -20.07 7.40
#